data_AF-A0A9R1UNG0-F1
#
_entry.id   AF-A0A9R1UNG0-F1
#
_cell.length_a   1.000
_cell.length_b   1.000
_cell.length_c   1.000
_cell.angle_alpha   90.00
_cell.angle_beta   90.00
_cell.angle_gamma   90.00
#
_symmetry.space_group_name_H-M   'P 1'
#
loop_
_entity.id
_entity.type
_entity.pdbx_description
1 polymer ?
#
loop_
_entity_poly.entity_id
_entity_poly.type
_entity_poly.pdbx_seq_one_letter_code
_entity_poly.pdbx_strand_id
1 'polypeptide(L)'
;MAKHSPRDDNYDQLNINALFDSLFAVSDSALIDASFDGFIESRSTDSHQNDDDFIERAIHLSSVLLEAAKRSARERSSVHNASVWPLTPDLTIKVFSMLDTQSLFCAGATCSIFKMCAIDPLSYININLGTLIPKIKPKINNNKDAMVSTMIQRVGSALQ
;
A
#
# COMPACT_ATOMS: atom_id res chain seq x y z
N MET A 1 -16.57 23.07 -28.86
CA MET A 1 -15.12 22.78 -28.85
C MET A 1 -14.42 23.85 -28.03
N ALA A 2 -14.25 23.63 -26.73
CA ALA A 2 -13.39 24.47 -25.90
C ALA A 2 -12.04 23.76 -25.79
N LYS A 3 -10.99 24.38 -26.34
CA LYS A 3 -9.61 23.89 -26.23
C LYS A 3 -9.18 24.06 -24.77
N HIS A 4 -8.91 22.94 -24.10
CA HIS A 4 -8.25 22.94 -22.80
C HIS A 4 -6.80 23.37 -23.01
N SER A 5 -6.43 24.51 -22.44
CA SER A 5 -5.05 25.01 -22.42
C SER A 5 -4.24 24.17 -21.44
N PRO A 6 -3.03 23.68 -21.78
CA PRO A 6 -2.16 23.07 -20.79
C PRO A 6 -1.63 24.20 -19.90
N ARG A 7 -2.10 24.29 -18.66
CA ARG A 7 -1.60 25.25 -17.66
C ARG A 7 -0.51 24.57 -16.83
N ASP A 8 0.67 25.18 -16.81
CA ASP A 8 1.64 25.33 -15.70
C ASP A 8 2.06 24.16 -14.78
N ASP A 9 1.68 22.89 -15.02
CA ASP A 9 2.09 21.78 -14.14
C ASP A 9 3.62 21.56 -14.07
N ASN A 10 4.37 21.99 -15.10
CA ASN A 10 5.81 21.72 -15.21
C ASN A 10 6.68 22.64 -14.33
N TYR A 11 6.24 23.87 -14.06
CA TYR A 11 7.03 24.85 -13.29
C TYR A 11 7.00 24.54 -11.79
N ASP A 12 5.83 24.16 -11.28
CA ASP A 12 5.66 23.77 -9.87
C ASP A 12 6.39 22.47 -9.55
N GLN A 13 6.43 21.52 -10.48
CA GLN A 13 7.15 20.25 -10.30
C GLN A 13 8.68 20.43 -10.30
N LEU A 14 9.23 21.29 -11.16
CA LEU A 14 10.65 21.66 -11.16
C LEU A 14 11.06 22.31 -9.83
N ASN A 15 10.19 23.14 -9.25
CA ASN A 15 10.44 23.79 -7.97
C ASN A 15 10.51 22.77 -6.81
N ILE A 16 9.58 21.81 -6.77
CA ILE A 16 9.56 20.78 -5.72
C ILE A 16 10.77 19.85 -5.80
N ASN A 17 11.20 19.47 -7.01
CA ASN A 17 12.40 18.63 -7.16
C ASN A 17 13.66 19.32 -6.62
N ALA A 18 13.83 20.62 -6.89
CA ALA A 18 14.97 21.38 -6.36
C ALA A 18 14.94 21.49 -4.82
N LEU A 19 13.75 21.58 -4.21
CA LEU A 19 13.59 21.52 -2.75
C LEU A 19 13.98 20.15 -2.19
N PHE A 20 13.60 19.06 -2.86
CA PHE A 20 14.02 17.71 -2.46
C PHE A 20 15.52 17.52 -2.57
N ASP A 21 16.14 17.98 -3.67
CA ASP A 21 17.59 17.91 -3.85
C ASP A 21 18.32 18.65 -2.72
N SER A 22 17.83 19.84 -2.37
CA SER A 22 18.39 20.64 -1.28
C SER A 22 18.20 19.96 0.08
N LEU A 23 17.01 19.42 0.36
CA LEU A 23 16.69 18.74 1.61
C LEU A 23 17.52 17.46 1.79
N PHE A 24 17.65 16.65 0.73
CA PHE A 24 18.41 15.39 0.77
C PHE A 24 19.92 15.57 0.74
N ALA A 25 20.42 16.76 0.36
CA ALA A 25 21.82 17.10 0.53
C ALA A 25 22.21 17.28 2.01
N VAL A 26 21.23 17.56 2.89
CA VAL A 26 21.47 17.67 4.34
C VAL A 26 21.66 16.27 4.93
N SER A 27 22.88 15.97 5.36
CA SER A 27 23.23 14.66 5.95
C SER A 27 23.23 14.65 7.49
N ASP A 28 23.22 15.82 8.13
CA ASP A 28 23.31 15.96 9.57
C ASP A 28 21.93 16.18 10.20
N SER A 29 21.45 15.19 10.96
CA SER A 29 20.17 15.27 11.65
C SER A 29 20.14 16.36 12.71
N ALA A 30 21.26 16.64 13.37
CA ALA A 30 21.32 17.68 14.39
C ALA A 30 21.14 19.08 13.80
N LEU A 31 21.56 19.27 12.54
CA LEU A 31 21.35 20.52 11.80
C LEU A 31 19.88 20.71 11.43
N ILE A 32 19.18 19.63 11.06
CA ILE A 32 17.74 19.65 10.79
C ILE A 32 16.97 20.01 12.06
N ASP A 33 17.27 19.36 13.17
CA ASP A 33 16.62 19.60 14.46
C ASP A 33 16.82 21.05 14.91
N ALA A 34 18.07 21.52 14.96
CA ALA A 34 18.39 22.89 15.36
C ALA A 34 17.77 23.95 14.43
N SER A 35 17.74 23.69 13.12
CA SER A 35 17.11 24.59 12.16
C SER A 35 15.59 24.62 12.30
N PHE A 36 14.96 23.50 12.65
CA PHE A 36 13.51 23.44 12.89
C PHE A 36 13.15 24.16 14.18
N ASP A 37 13.87 23.91 15.27
CA ASP A 37 13.67 24.61 16.55
C ASP A 37 13.82 26.12 16.40
N GLY A 38 14.91 26.57 15.74
CA GLY A 38 15.13 27.99 15.47
C GLY A 38 14.06 28.61 14.56
N PHE A 39 13.51 27.84 13.61
CA PHE A 39 12.40 28.29 12.76
C PHE A 39 11.11 28.51 13.57
N ILE A 40 10.78 27.60 14.50
CA ILE A 40 9.64 27.76 15.41
C ILE A 40 9.86 28.95 16.34
N GLU A 41 11.03 29.05 16.98
CA GLU A 41 11.35 30.16 17.89
C GLU A 41 11.25 31.52 17.19
N SER A 42 11.74 31.65 15.95
CA SER A 42 11.69 32.89 15.18
C SER A 42 10.29 33.39 14.84
N ARG A 43 9.27 32.53 14.92
CA ARG A 43 7.88 32.82 14.55
C ARG A 43 6.93 32.93 15.73
N SER A 44 7.38 32.49 16.90
CA SER A 44 6.64 32.54 18.16
C SER A 44 6.30 33.96 18.67
N THR A 45 6.73 35.02 17.97
CA THR A 45 6.47 36.41 18.37
C THR A 45 5.03 36.87 18.17
N ASP A 46 4.24 36.19 17.34
CA ASP A 46 2.83 36.53 17.07
C ASP A 46 1.92 35.30 17.24
N SER A 47 1.39 35.08 18.45
CA SER A 47 0.35 34.08 18.79
C SER A 47 0.76 32.59 18.73
N HIS A 48 0.65 31.90 19.88
CA HIS A 48 0.85 30.44 20.03
C HIS A 48 0.03 29.56 19.08
N GLN A 49 -1.09 30.06 18.56
CA GLN A 49 -1.94 29.34 17.60
C GLN A 49 -1.19 29.00 16.30
N ASN A 50 -0.20 29.81 15.91
CA ASN A 50 0.52 29.63 14.66
C ASN A 50 1.57 28.51 14.76
N ASP A 51 2.13 28.26 15.94
CA ASP A 51 3.20 27.27 16.15
C ASP A 51 2.66 25.84 16.02
N ASP A 52 1.51 25.55 16.63
CA ASP A 52 0.85 24.24 16.56
C ASP A 52 0.50 23.86 15.11
N ASP A 53 0.02 24.81 14.31
CA ASP A 53 -0.30 24.61 12.89
C ASP A 53 0.95 24.25 12.06
N PHE A 54 2.13 24.83 12.37
CA PHE A 54 3.37 24.49 11.67
C PHE A 54 3.88 23.11 12.06
N ILE A 55 3.78 22.75 13.34
CA ILE A 55 4.17 21.42 13.83
C ILE A 55 3.28 20.35 13.18
N GLU A 56 1.96 20.53 13.17
CA GLU A 56 1.05 19.58 12.54
C GLU A 56 1.32 19.42 11.04
N ARG A 57 1.56 20.53 10.33
CA ARG A 57 1.95 20.48 8.90
C ARG A 57 3.27 19.74 8.68
N ALA A 58 4.28 19.95 9.53
CA ALA A 58 5.56 19.26 9.42
C ALA A 58 5.40 17.74 9.67
N ILE A 59 4.61 17.35 10.66
CA ILE A 59 4.25 15.95 10.93
C ILE A 59 3.52 15.35 9.73
N HIS A 60 2.54 16.06 9.17
CA HIS A 60 1.79 15.58 8.01
C HIS A 60 2.71 15.39 6.78
N LEU A 61 3.52 16.40 6.46
CA LEU A 61 4.41 16.36 5.30
C LEU A 61 5.45 15.23 5.42
N SER A 62 6.06 15.07 6.59
CA SER A 62 7.04 14.00 6.83
C SER A 62 6.42 12.61 6.74
N SER A 63 5.18 12.43 7.22
CA SER A 63 4.42 11.18 7.06
C SER A 63 4.15 10.84 5.60
N VAL A 64 3.70 11.82 4.80
CA VAL A 64 3.47 11.65 3.37
C VAL A 64 4.78 11.32 2.64
N LEU A 65 5.87 12.02 2.95
CA LEU A 65 7.19 11.79 2.37
C LEU A 65 7.71 10.38 2.71
N LEU A 66 7.54 9.94 3.95
CA LEU A 66 7.93 8.61 4.41
C LEU A 66 7.20 7.51 3.64
N GLU A 67 5.88 7.61 3.49
CA GLU A 67 5.11 6.63 2.73
C GLU A 67 5.44 6.67 1.22
N ALA A 68 5.70 7.85 0.65
CA ALA A 68 6.18 7.97 -0.72
C ALA A 68 7.56 7.30 -0.92
N ALA A 69 8.50 7.51 0.01
CA ALA A 69 9.81 6.87 -0.01
C ALA A 69 9.70 5.34 0.12
N LYS A 70 8.89 4.83 1.06
CA LYS A 70 8.62 3.39 1.21
C LYS A 70 8.00 2.79 -0.05
N ARG A 71 7.04 3.49 -0.68
CA ARG A 71 6.41 3.06 -1.93
C ARG A 71 7.45 2.97 -3.06
N SER A 72 8.29 4.00 -3.21
CA SER A 72 9.36 4.03 -4.20
C SER A 72 10.36 2.88 -3.99
N ALA A 73 10.78 2.63 -2.74
CA ALA A 73 11.64 1.50 -2.40
C ALA A 73 11.01 0.15 -2.77
N ARG A 74 9.73 -0.06 -2.43
CA ARG A 74 8.98 -1.27 -2.82
C ARG A 74 8.89 -1.45 -4.33
N GLU A 75 8.64 -0.37 -5.08
CA GLU A 75 8.57 -0.39 -6.54
C GLU A 75 9.92 -0.78 -7.16
N ARG A 76 11.02 -0.19 -6.68
CA ARG A 76 12.38 -0.57 -7.11
C ARG A 76 12.69 -2.03 -6.79
N SER A 77 12.35 -2.51 -5.60
CA SER A 77 12.50 -3.93 -5.25
C SER A 77 11.65 -4.84 -6.12
N SER A 78 10.42 -4.45 -6.45
CA SER A 78 9.56 -5.20 -7.37
C SER A 78 10.18 -5.33 -8.76
N VAL A 79 10.70 -4.23 -9.32
CA VAL A 79 11.40 -4.25 -10.62
C VAL A 79 12.64 -5.13 -10.57
N HIS A 80 13.44 -5.00 -9.50
CA HIS A 80 14.63 -5.85 -9.31
C HIS A 80 14.24 -7.33 -9.24
N ASN A 81 13.30 -7.70 -8.37
CA ASN A 81 12.80 -9.06 -8.21
C ASN A 81 12.29 -9.64 -9.54
N ALA A 82 11.57 -8.84 -10.33
CA ALA A 82 11.11 -9.26 -11.65
C ALA A 82 12.28 -9.47 -12.63
N SER A 83 13.30 -8.61 -12.60
CA SER A 83 14.46 -8.69 -13.51
C SER A 83 15.40 -9.86 -13.20
N VAL A 84 15.53 -10.26 -11.94
CA VAL A 84 16.41 -11.37 -11.52
C VAL A 84 15.68 -12.71 -11.43
N TRP A 85 14.37 -12.73 -11.65
CA TRP A 85 13.59 -13.96 -11.60
C TRP A 85 13.93 -14.87 -12.78
N PRO A 86 14.42 -16.10 -12.54
CA PRO A 86 14.96 -16.93 -13.61
C PRO A 86 13.89 -17.68 -14.42
N LEU A 87 12.63 -17.71 -13.94
CA LEU A 87 11.58 -18.47 -14.61
C LEU A 87 10.73 -17.58 -15.52
N THR A 88 10.35 -18.12 -16.67
CA THR A 88 9.35 -17.53 -17.56
C THR A 88 7.98 -17.46 -16.87
N PRO A 89 7.05 -16.59 -17.33
CA PRO A 89 5.70 -16.52 -16.79
C PRO A 89 4.97 -17.88 -16.72
N ASP A 90 5.04 -18.71 -17.76
CA ASP A 90 4.36 -20.01 -17.80
C ASP A 90 4.86 -20.98 -16.72
N LEU A 91 6.20 -21.04 -16.54
CA LEU A 91 6.82 -21.83 -15.49
C LEU A 91 6.49 -21.29 -14.09
N THR A 92 6.40 -19.97 -13.94
CA THR A 92 6.01 -19.32 -12.68
C THR A 92 4.57 -19.64 -12.31
N ILE A 93 3.64 -19.57 -13.27
CA ILE A 93 2.23 -19.97 -13.12
C ILE A 93 2.14 -21.44 -12.73
N LYS A 94 2.94 -22.31 -13.36
CA LYS A 94 2.98 -23.73 -12.99
C LYS A 94 3.45 -23.92 -11.55
N VAL A 95 4.50 -23.22 -11.10
CA VAL A 95 4.91 -23.26 -9.69
C VAL A 95 3.81 -22.73 -8.76
N PHE A 96 3.15 -21.64 -9.14
CA PHE A 96 2.07 -21.02 -8.36
C PHE A 96 0.86 -21.94 -8.20
N SER A 97 0.52 -22.74 -9.22
CA SER A 97 -0.52 -23.77 -9.13
C SER A 97 -0.22 -24.92 -8.16
N MET A 98 0.99 -24.97 -7.62
CA MET A 98 1.42 -25.94 -6.60
C MET A 98 1.46 -25.31 -5.19
N LEU A 99 1.23 -24.00 -5.06
CA LEU A 99 1.18 -23.30 -3.79
C LEU A 99 -0.23 -23.36 -3.18
N ASP A 100 -0.31 -23.34 -1.85
CA ASP A 100 -1.57 -23.07 -1.17
C ASP A 100 -1.99 -21.60 -1.37
N THR A 101 -3.28 -21.30 -1.17
CA THR A 101 -3.85 -19.97 -1.39
C THR A 101 -3.13 -18.86 -0.61
N GLN A 102 -2.69 -19.14 0.62
CA GLN A 102 -2.00 -18.15 1.44
C GLN A 102 -0.60 -17.88 0.88
N SER A 103 0.16 -18.91 0.56
CA SER A 103 1.49 -18.79 -0.05
C SER A 103 1.43 -18.07 -1.40
N LEU A 104 0.42 -18.37 -2.23
CA LEU A 104 0.22 -17.71 -3.52
C LEU A 104 -0.10 -16.22 -3.35
N PHE A 105 -0.96 -15.86 -2.39
CA PHE A 105 -1.26 -14.47 -2.08
C PHE A 105 -0.02 -13.69 -1.63
N CYS A 106 0.79 -14.29 -0.74
CA CYS A 106 2.06 -13.72 -0.31
C CYS A 106 3.03 -13.54 -1.48
N ALA A 107 3.16 -14.54 -2.36
CA ALA A 107 4.02 -14.45 -3.54
C ALA A 107 3.59 -13.32 -4.47
N GLY A 108 2.29 -13.20 -4.78
CA GLY A 108 1.75 -12.14 -5.64
C GLY A 108 1.99 -10.72 -5.13
N ALA A 109 2.21 -10.53 -3.83
CA ALA A 109 2.49 -9.22 -3.23
C ALA A 109 3.97 -8.77 -3.34
N THR A 110 4.87 -9.64 -3.84
CA THR A 110 6.33 -9.37 -3.82
C THR A 110 6.85 -8.55 -5.01
N CYS A 111 6.31 -8.78 -6.21
CA CYS A 111 6.71 -8.07 -7.42
C CYS A 111 5.64 -8.10 -8.49
N SER A 112 5.76 -7.23 -9.50
CA SER A 112 4.78 -7.07 -10.57
C SER A 112 4.59 -8.33 -11.43
N ILE A 113 5.67 -9.06 -11.74
CA ILE A 113 5.57 -10.31 -12.50
C ILE A 113 4.86 -11.40 -11.69
N PHE A 114 5.11 -11.50 -10.38
CA PHE A 114 4.40 -12.44 -9.52
C PHE A 114 2.94 -12.05 -9.38
N LYS A 115 2.64 -10.76 -9.22
CA LYS A 115 1.26 -10.28 -9.23
C LYS A 115 0.53 -10.70 -10.50
N MET A 116 1.17 -10.52 -11.67
CA MET A 116 0.61 -10.91 -12.96
C MET A 116 0.35 -12.42 -13.03
N CYS A 117 1.34 -13.25 -12.68
CA CYS A 117 1.20 -14.70 -12.67
C CYS A 117 0.16 -15.17 -11.63
N ALA A 118 0.09 -14.55 -10.45
CA ALA A 118 -0.85 -14.94 -9.39
C ALA A 118 -2.30 -14.65 -9.75
N ILE A 119 -2.60 -13.65 -10.59
CA ILE A 119 -3.96 -13.35 -11.06
C ILE A 119 -4.39 -14.32 -12.18
N ASP A 120 -3.46 -15.05 -12.80
CA ASP A 120 -3.77 -16.02 -13.85
C ASP A 120 -4.65 -17.17 -13.31
N PRO A 121 -5.76 -17.53 -13.97
CA PRO A 121 -6.62 -18.63 -13.53
C PRO A 121 -5.91 -19.98 -13.37
N LEU A 122 -4.85 -20.24 -14.15
CA LEU A 122 -4.10 -21.48 -14.07
C LEU A 122 -3.30 -21.58 -12.77
N SER A 123 -2.94 -20.45 -12.14
CA SER A 123 -2.35 -20.43 -10.79
C SER A 123 -3.28 -21.01 -9.72
N TYR A 124 -4.55 -21.20 -10.06
CA TYR A 124 -5.60 -21.63 -9.17
C TYR A 124 -6.25 -22.97 -9.55
N ILE A 125 -5.67 -23.71 -10.52
CA ILE A 125 -6.23 -24.98 -11.00
C ILE A 125 -6.38 -26.05 -9.91
N ASN A 126 -5.57 -25.97 -8.84
CA ASN A 126 -5.59 -26.90 -7.71
C ASN A 126 -6.02 -26.24 -6.38
N ILE A 127 -6.77 -25.13 -6.39
CA ILE A 127 -7.25 -24.53 -5.12
C ILE A 127 -8.08 -25.57 -4.36
N ASN A 128 -7.65 -25.87 -3.14
CA ASN A 128 -8.47 -26.60 -2.18
C ASN A 128 -9.29 -25.62 -1.33
N LEU A 129 -10.55 -25.37 -1.71
CA LEU A 129 -11.49 -24.56 -0.92
C LEU A 129 -12.00 -25.31 0.34
N GLY A 130 -11.68 -26.60 0.48
CA GLY A 130 -12.20 -27.50 1.51
C GLY A 130 -11.52 -27.38 2.89
N THR A 131 -10.42 -26.65 3.02
CA THR A 131 -9.68 -26.50 4.29
C THR A 131 -10.10 -25.29 5.13
N LEU A 132 -11.25 -24.68 4.86
CA LEU A 132 -12.01 -23.92 5.85
C LEU A 132 -12.61 -24.87 6.90
N ILE A 133 -11.79 -25.73 7.50
CA ILE A 133 -12.12 -26.32 8.79
C ILE A 133 -11.98 -25.15 9.77
N PRO A 134 -13.07 -24.68 10.41
CA PRO A 134 -12.92 -23.72 11.47
C PRO A 134 -11.94 -24.32 12.47
N LYS A 135 -10.84 -23.61 12.79
CA LYS A 135 -9.92 -24.00 13.89
C LYS A 135 -10.61 -24.07 15.27
N ILE A 136 -11.93 -23.95 15.30
CA ILE A 136 -12.80 -24.19 16.43
C ILE A 136 -13.28 -25.64 16.31
N LYS A 137 -12.78 -26.50 17.21
CA LYS A 137 -13.29 -27.87 17.41
C LYS A 137 -14.82 -27.85 17.31
N PRO A 138 -15.47 -28.68 16.46
CA PRO A 138 -16.91 -28.71 16.38
C PRO A 138 -17.45 -29.27 17.69
N LYS A 139 -17.84 -28.38 18.60
CA LYS A 139 -18.78 -28.72 19.66
C LYS A 139 -20.10 -28.97 18.94
N ILE A 140 -20.46 -30.24 18.80
CA ILE A 140 -21.78 -30.66 18.32
C ILE A 140 -22.81 -30.01 19.25
N ASN A 141 -23.41 -28.92 18.79
CA ASN A 141 -24.71 -28.48 19.22
C ASN A 141 -25.53 -28.16 17.97
N ASN A 142 -26.78 -28.57 17.99
CA ASN A 142 -27.67 -28.58 16.85
C ASN A 142 -28.10 -27.14 16.54
N ASN A 143 -27.26 -26.38 15.83
CA ASN A 143 -27.55 -24.98 15.46
C ASN A 143 -27.12 -24.62 14.03
N LYS A 144 -26.77 -25.61 13.21
CA LYS A 144 -26.38 -25.39 11.79
C LYS A 144 -27.55 -24.89 10.95
N ASP A 145 -28.77 -25.29 11.27
CA ASP A 145 -29.98 -24.88 10.54
C ASP A 145 -30.40 -23.43 10.83
N ALA A 146 -30.02 -22.88 12.00
CA ALA A 146 -30.33 -21.50 12.36
C ALA A 146 -29.47 -20.51 11.56
N MET A 147 -28.20 -20.83 11.31
CA MET A 147 -27.30 -19.96 10.55
C MET A 147 -27.68 -19.94 9.06
N VAL A 148 -28.05 -21.10 8.51
CA VAL A 148 -28.59 -21.22 7.13
C VAL A 148 -29.91 -20.45 7.00
N SER A 149 -30.83 -20.59 7.96
CA SER A 149 -32.10 -19.83 7.97
C SER A 149 -31.87 -18.32 8.02
N THR A 150 -30.87 -17.86 8.80
CA THR A 150 -30.54 -16.44 8.91
C THR A 150 -29.94 -15.89 7.60
N MET A 151 -29.11 -16.68 6.90
CA MET A 151 -28.58 -16.30 5.59
C MET A 151 -29.68 -16.21 4.53
N ILE A 152 -30.59 -17.19 4.48
CA ILE A 152 -31.73 -17.18 3.54
C ILE A 152 -32.65 -15.98 3.81
N GLN A 153 -32.95 -15.69 5.08
CA GLN A 153 -33.78 -14.55 5.46
C GLN A 153 -33.17 -13.21 5.03
N ARG A 154 -31.85 -13.03 5.24
CA ARG A 154 -31.15 -11.79 4.84
C ARG A 154 -31.13 -11.58 3.33
N VAL A 155 -30.99 -12.66 2.56
CA VAL A 155 -31.03 -12.58 1.09
C VAL A 155 -32.45 -12.30 0.60
N GLY A 156 -33.47 -12.90 1.20
CA GLY A 156 -34.88 -12.65 0.86
C GLY A 156 -35.33 -11.21 1.10
N SER A 157 -34.86 -10.56 2.17
CA SER A 157 -35.16 -9.15 2.45
C SER A 157 -34.46 -8.16 1.52
N ALA A 158 -33.43 -8.58 0.79
CA ALA A 158 -32.69 -7.72 -0.14
C ALA A 158 -33.19 -7.83 -1.60
N LEU A 159 -34.15 -8.72 -1.85
CA LEU A 159 -34.72 -9.00 -3.18
C LEU A 159 -36.18 -8.52 -3.33
N GLN A 160 -36.70 -7.78 -2.35
CA GLN A 160 -38.00 -7.10 -2.42
C GLN A 160 -37.84 -5.61 -2.69
#